data_AF-A0AB33KG85-F1
#
_entry.id   AF-A0AB33KG85-F1
#
_cell.length_a   1.000
_cell.length_b   1.000
_cell.length_c   1.000
_cell.angle_alpha   90.00
_cell.angle_beta   90.00
_cell.angle_gamma   90.00
#
_symmetry.space_group_name_H-M   'P 1'
#
loop_
_entity.id
_entity.type
_entity.pdbx_description
1 polymer ?
#
loop_
_entity_poly.entity_id
_entity_poly.type
_entity_poly.pdbx_seq_one_letter_code
_entity_poly.pdbx_strand_id
1 'polypeptide(L)'
;MSELVTGDAVVLGLRPARLPSRALASAIDLAVIFTVFILISVVLGIASASLDEAAVAAIGVASFLLILVGGPVAVETLSHGRSLGKLACGLRVVRDDGGPIRFRHALVRGAMGLVEILMTFGALAAIASLVSARGRRIGDVFAGTLVIRERVAATGRSVAVPPPPPWLVGRFAQLDLSAVPDELWSSIRQYLTRMQQLDPGVGRSIAERLAGELVARTGATAPQGVPAAAFLAAVVHERQARDARRVFAGPRTQGPVGSVAVVPGVPSVAAGPSVPAGPSVPASPTVSAAPTVSAAPAGAGGTGSGGVGGAREQRRGGASSGGFAPPG
;
A
#
# COMPACT_ATOMS: atom_id res chain seq x y z
N MET A 1 -2.91 16.65 -20.80
CA MET A 1 -1.84 15.75 -20.34
C MET A 1 -0.66 16.64 -20.00
N SER A 2 -0.24 16.70 -18.74
CA SER A 2 0.81 17.63 -18.28
C SER A 2 2.01 16.84 -17.80
N GLU A 3 3.06 16.86 -18.62
CA GLU A 3 4.36 16.25 -18.39
C GLU A 3 5.19 17.11 -17.42
N LEU A 4 5.77 16.47 -16.41
CA LEU A 4 6.67 17.11 -15.45
C LEU A 4 8.06 16.49 -15.63
N VAL A 5 8.98 17.27 -16.18
CA VAL A 5 10.36 16.86 -16.47
C VAL A 5 11.20 17.03 -15.21
N THR A 6 11.63 15.92 -14.61
CA THR A 6 12.66 15.92 -13.56
C THR A 6 14.05 16.05 -14.20
N GLY A 7 15.08 16.43 -13.43
CA GLY A 7 16.47 16.59 -13.89
C GLY A 7 17.13 15.37 -14.54
N ASP A 8 16.44 14.23 -14.58
CA ASP A 8 16.84 12.99 -15.27
C ASP A 8 16.11 12.78 -16.62
N ALA A 9 15.43 13.82 -17.14
CA ALA A 9 14.65 13.77 -18.39
C ALA A 9 13.57 12.68 -18.48
N VAL A 10 13.20 12.05 -17.35
CA VAL A 10 12.03 11.17 -17.27
C VAL A 10 10.81 12.00 -16.92
N VAL A 11 9.86 12.05 -17.83
CA VAL A 11 8.57 12.67 -17.57
C VAL A 11 7.79 11.81 -16.58
N LEU A 12 7.58 12.34 -15.38
CA LEU A 12 6.65 11.76 -14.43
C LEU A 12 5.25 12.29 -14.73
N GLY A 13 4.41 11.46 -15.36
CA GLY A 13 2.98 11.71 -15.57
C GLY A 13 2.20 11.64 -14.24
N LEU A 14 2.43 12.60 -13.34
CA LEU A 14 1.71 12.68 -12.07
C LEU A 14 0.25 13.03 -12.35
N ARG A 15 -0.66 12.10 -12.03
CA ARG A 15 -2.10 12.32 -12.20
C ARG A 15 -2.61 13.23 -11.07
N PRO A 16 -3.01 14.49 -11.36
CA PRO A 16 -3.54 15.38 -10.32
C PRO A 16 -4.79 14.76 -9.69
N ALA A 17 -4.94 14.92 -8.38
CA ALA A 17 -6.12 14.47 -7.67
C ALA A 17 -7.36 15.27 -8.11
N ARG A 18 -8.50 14.58 -8.27
CA ARG A 18 -9.76 15.25 -8.63
C ARG A 18 -10.24 16.15 -7.49
N LEU A 19 -10.87 17.27 -7.83
CA LEU A 19 -11.36 18.25 -6.85
C LEU A 19 -12.24 17.65 -5.74
N PRO A 20 -13.21 16.76 -6.01
CA PRO A 20 -14.04 16.19 -4.95
C PRO A 20 -13.25 15.39 -3.92
N SER A 21 -12.24 14.62 -4.35
CA SER A 21 -11.37 13.88 -3.43
C SER A 21 -10.49 14.79 -2.58
N ARG A 22 -10.05 15.93 -3.14
CA ARG A 22 -9.30 16.94 -2.38
C ARG A 22 -10.18 17.67 -1.38
N ALA A 23 -11.41 18.00 -1.76
CA ALA A 23 -12.40 18.62 -0.88
C ALA A 23 -12.75 17.69 0.28
N LEU A 24 -13.04 16.40 0.02
CA LEU A 24 -13.32 15.42 1.05
C LEU A 24 -12.14 15.22 2.01
N ALA A 25 -10.92 15.08 1.48
CA ALA A 25 -9.72 14.98 2.31
C ALA A 25 -9.55 16.22 3.20
N SER A 26 -9.76 17.41 2.64
CA SER A 26 -9.67 18.67 3.39
C SER A 26 -10.78 18.79 4.45
N ALA A 27 -11.99 18.32 4.17
CA ALA A 27 -13.10 18.32 5.12
C ALA A 27 -12.83 17.38 6.29
N ILE A 28 -12.27 16.19 6.06
CA ILE A 28 -11.86 15.27 7.12
C ILE A 28 -10.74 15.88 7.96
N ASP A 29 -9.70 16.42 7.32
CA ASP A 29 -8.60 17.09 8.03
C ASP A 29 -9.11 18.26 8.89
N LEU A 30 -10.04 19.05 8.34
CA LEU A 30 -10.65 20.19 9.03
C LEU A 30 -11.53 19.74 10.20
N ALA A 31 -12.33 18.68 10.04
CA ALA A 31 -13.12 18.11 11.12
C ALA A 31 -12.22 17.64 12.27
N VAL A 32 -11.14 16.90 11.96
CA VAL A 32 -10.19 16.43 12.97
C VAL A 32 -9.52 17.61 13.69
N ILE A 33 -9.02 18.61 12.95
CA ILE A 33 -8.32 19.74 13.56
C ILE A 33 -9.27 20.58 14.43
N PHE A 34 -10.54 20.75 14.02
CA PHE A 34 -11.54 21.44 14.83
C PHE A 34 -11.90 20.65 16.09
N THR A 35 -12.06 19.33 16.01
CA THR A 35 -12.31 18.50 17.20
C THR A 35 -11.16 18.63 18.20
N VAL A 36 -9.91 18.55 17.73
CA VAL A 36 -8.72 18.74 18.57
C VAL A 36 -8.68 20.15 19.16
N PHE A 37 -8.97 21.17 18.35
CA PHE A 37 -9.01 22.57 18.80
C PHE A 37 -10.04 22.79 19.91
N ILE A 38 -11.27 22.29 19.74
CA ILE A 38 -12.34 22.42 20.75
C ILE A 38 -11.93 21.71 22.04
N LEU A 39 -11.43 20.46 21.95
CA LEU A 39 -11.03 19.69 23.12
C LEU A 39 -9.93 20.41 23.91
N ILE A 40 -8.88 20.87 23.22
CA ILE A 40 -7.78 21.61 23.86
C ILE A 40 -8.30 22.93 24.44
N SER A 41 -9.15 23.66 23.72
CA SER A 41 -9.72 24.93 24.20
C SER A 41 -10.54 24.75 25.48
N VAL A 42 -11.32 23.68 25.59
CA VAL A 42 -12.07 23.36 26.82
C VAL A 42 -11.12 23.07 27.99
N VAL A 43 -10.12 22.21 27.78
CA VAL A 43 -9.12 21.87 28.82
C VAL A 43 -8.39 23.14 29.28
N LEU A 44 -7.98 23.96 28.32
CA LEU A 44 -7.22 25.17 28.58
C LEU A 44 -8.07 26.25 29.24
N GLY A 45 -9.36 26.36 28.89
CA GLY A 45 -10.32 27.23 29.55
C GLY A 45 -10.53 26.88 31.02
N ILE A 46 -10.62 25.58 31.35
CA ILE A 46 -10.71 25.11 32.75
C ILE A 46 -9.40 25.39 33.50
N ALA A 47 -8.25 25.08 32.87
CA ALA A 47 -6.93 25.24 33.49
C ALA A 47 -6.52 26.71 33.70
N SER A 48 -7.10 27.63 32.92
CA SER A 48 -6.75 29.06 32.96
C SER A 48 -7.66 29.89 33.88
N ALA A 49 -8.50 29.27 34.69
CA ALA A 49 -9.50 29.97 35.52
C ALA A 49 -8.90 30.94 36.55
N SER A 50 -7.64 30.75 36.94
CA SER A 50 -6.90 31.61 37.88
C SER A 50 -5.98 32.62 37.19
N LEU A 51 -5.93 32.65 35.86
CA LEU A 51 -5.08 33.57 35.10
C LEU A 51 -5.80 34.90 34.88
N ASP A 52 -5.02 35.94 34.61
CA ASP A 52 -5.55 37.24 34.19
C ASP A 52 -6.03 37.19 32.73
N GLU A 53 -6.89 38.15 32.39
CA GLU A 53 -7.55 38.19 31.07
C GLU A 53 -6.54 38.29 29.92
N ALA A 54 -5.42 39.00 30.12
CA ALA A 54 -4.37 39.12 29.11
C ALA A 54 -3.67 37.78 28.83
N ALA A 55 -3.35 36.99 29.87
CA ALA A 55 -2.79 35.66 29.69
C ALA A 55 -3.78 34.72 28.99
N VAL A 56 -5.06 34.74 29.37
CA VAL A 56 -6.12 33.94 28.72
C VAL A 56 -6.21 34.27 27.23
N ALA A 57 -6.22 35.56 26.88
CA ALA A 57 -6.24 36.01 25.49
C ALA A 57 -4.98 35.55 24.72
N ALA A 58 -3.80 35.71 25.30
CA ALA A 58 -2.55 35.27 24.69
C ALA A 58 -2.52 33.75 24.43
N ILE A 59 -2.98 32.96 25.40
CA ILE A 59 -3.10 31.50 25.29
C ILE A 59 -4.13 31.11 24.22
N GLY A 60 -5.26 31.82 24.14
CA GLY A 60 -6.27 31.64 23.10
C GLY A 60 -5.73 31.86 21.69
N VAL A 61 -5.00 32.97 21.48
CA VAL A 61 -4.37 33.26 20.18
C VAL A 61 -3.28 32.23 19.86
N ALA A 62 -2.43 31.88 20.83
CA ALA A 62 -1.37 30.91 20.64
C ALA A 62 -1.92 29.53 20.28
N SER A 63 -2.94 29.04 21.00
CA SER A 63 -3.58 27.75 20.72
C SER A 63 -4.28 27.75 19.36
N PHE A 64 -4.97 28.84 18.99
CA PHE A 64 -5.55 28.99 17.65
C PHE A 64 -4.51 28.84 16.56
N LEU A 65 -3.40 29.58 16.63
CA LEU A 65 -2.34 29.52 15.62
C LEU A 65 -1.62 28.16 15.62
N LEU A 66 -1.24 27.64 16.79
CA LEU A 66 -0.51 26.38 16.90
C LEU A 66 -1.35 25.19 16.44
N ILE A 67 -2.65 25.17 16.73
CA ILE A 67 -3.50 24.03 16.37
C ILE A 67 -3.94 24.15 14.91
N LEU A 68 -4.52 25.28 14.49
CA LEU A 68 -5.12 25.38 13.16
C LEU A 68 -4.08 25.57 12.05
N VAL A 69 -2.92 26.18 12.35
CA VAL A 69 -1.83 26.36 11.38
C VAL A 69 -0.68 25.41 11.70
N GLY A 70 -0.17 25.44 12.93
CA GLY A 70 0.97 24.63 13.34
C GLY A 70 0.73 23.12 13.24
N GLY A 71 -0.46 22.66 13.63
CA GLY A 71 -0.85 21.25 13.60
C GLY A 71 -0.79 20.66 12.20
N PRO A 72 -1.54 21.18 11.21
CA PRO A 72 -1.45 20.73 9.83
C PRO A 72 -0.05 20.82 9.24
N VAL A 73 0.71 21.89 9.55
CA VAL A 73 2.09 22.05 9.08
C VAL A 73 3.00 20.96 9.64
N ALA A 74 2.91 20.67 10.94
CA ALA A 74 3.68 19.63 11.61
C ALA A 74 3.32 18.25 11.04
N VAL A 75 2.01 17.94 10.93
CA VAL A 75 1.53 16.68 10.37
C VAL A 75 2.02 16.52 8.94
N GLU A 76 1.83 17.49 8.05
CA GLU A 76 2.28 17.39 6.65
C GLU A 76 3.82 17.26 6.54
N THR A 77 4.57 17.94 7.39
CA THR A 77 6.04 17.87 7.40
C THR A 77 6.53 16.49 7.84
N LEU A 78 6.04 15.98 8.98
CA LEU A 78 6.47 14.70 9.54
C LEU A 78 6.00 13.51 8.69
N SER A 79 4.83 13.62 8.09
CA SER A 79 4.22 12.57 7.27
C SER A 79 4.67 12.59 5.80
N HIS A 80 5.54 13.52 5.42
CA HIS A 80 5.97 13.72 4.04
C HIS A 80 4.80 13.96 3.06
N GLY A 81 3.81 14.74 3.51
CA GLY A 81 2.68 15.21 2.70
C GLY A 81 1.39 14.39 2.86
N ARG A 82 1.24 13.64 3.96
CA ARG A 82 0.10 12.75 4.23
C ARG A 82 -0.60 13.13 5.55
N SER A 83 -1.73 13.80 5.46
CA SER A 83 -2.66 13.99 6.60
C SER A 83 -3.70 12.88 6.64
N LEU A 84 -4.47 12.78 7.73
CA LEU A 84 -5.46 11.72 7.92
C LEU A 84 -6.52 11.67 6.81
N GLY A 85 -7.10 12.79 6.44
CA GLY A 85 -8.06 12.89 5.35
C GLY A 85 -7.44 12.56 3.99
N LYS A 86 -6.19 12.97 3.77
CA LYS A 86 -5.44 12.61 2.55
C LYS A 86 -5.17 11.11 2.50
N LEU A 87 -4.77 10.48 3.61
CA LEU A 87 -4.59 9.03 3.71
C LEU A 87 -5.89 8.28 3.40
N ALA A 88 -7.01 8.70 4.00
CA ALA A 88 -8.32 8.11 3.74
C ALA A 88 -8.73 8.19 2.26
N CYS A 89 -8.35 9.27 1.58
CA CYS A 89 -8.65 9.48 0.15
C CYS A 89 -7.57 8.92 -0.80
N GLY A 90 -6.48 8.33 -0.30
CA GLY A 90 -5.33 7.87 -1.09
C GLY A 90 -4.61 9.03 -1.80
N LEU A 91 -4.42 10.14 -1.09
CA LEU A 91 -3.81 11.35 -1.60
C LEU A 91 -2.49 11.63 -0.89
N ARG A 92 -1.58 12.30 -1.60
CA ARG A 92 -0.32 12.78 -1.05
C ARG A 92 0.07 14.10 -1.68
N VAL A 93 0.60 15.00 -0.86
CA VAL A 93 1.24 16.24 -1.33
C VAL A 93 2.68 15.93 -1.72
N VAL A 94 3.05 16.29 -2.93
CA VAL A 94 4.42 16.23 -3.44
C VAL A 94 4.85 17.61 -3.90
N ARG A 95 6.16 17.84 -3.94
CA ARG A 95 6.72 19.03 -4.56
C ARG A 95 6.58 18.97 -6.07
N ASP A 96 6.75 20.12 -6.73
CA ASP A 96 6.72 20.19 -8.19
C ASP A 96 7.79 19.30 -8.83
N ASP A 97 8.94 19.05 -8.18
CA ASP A 97 9.97 18.09 -8.60
C ASP A 97 9.63 16.62 -8.29
N GLY A 98 8.41 16.32 -7.81
CA GLY A 98 7.98 14.98 -7.42
C GLY A 98 8.54 14.49 -6.07
N GLY A 99 9.44 15.25 -5.45
CA GLY A 99 10.03 14.92 -4.16
C GLY A 99 9.07 15.10 -2.96
N PRO A 100 9.45 14.59 -1.77
CA PRO A 100 8.66 14.78 -0.56
C PRO A 100 8.59 16.25 -0.14
N ILE A 101 7.48 16.64 0.49
CA ILE A 101 7.33 17.98 1.05
C ILE A 101 8.39 18.26 2.15
N ARG A 102 8.76 19.53 2.30
CA ARG A 102 9.64 20.01 3.40
C ARG A 102 8.87 21.01 4.23
N PHE A 103 9.36 21.31 5.43
CA PHE A 103 8.74 22.27 6.35
C PHE A 103 8.34 23.59 5.69
N ARG A 104 9.24 24.25 4.94
CA ARG A 104 8.95 25.51 4.24
C ARG A 104 7.72 25.44 3.33
N HIS A 105 7.55 24.33 2.63
CA HIS A 105 6.43 24.15 1.71
C HIS A 105 5.13 23.92 2.50
N ALA A 106 5.19 23.09 3.56
CA ALA A 106 4.05 22.88 4.45
C ALA A 106 3.63 24.20 5.13
N LEU A 107 4.58 25.01 5.60
CA LEU A 107 4.33 26.31 6.24
C LEU A 107 3.61 27.29 5.30
N VAL A 108 4.10 27.46 4.07
CA VAL A 108 3.45 28.34 3.08
C VAL A 108 2.03 27.86 2.77
N ARG A 109 1.83 26.55 2.63
CA ARG A 109 0.50 25.96 2.43
C ARG A 109 -0.42 26.16 3.64
N GLY A 110 0.10 26.04 4.86
CA GLY A 110 -0.64 26.22 6.10
C GLY A 110 -1.09 27.67 6.27
N ALA A 111 -0.17 28.61 6.05
CA ALA A 111 -0.45 30.04 6.11
C ALA A 111 -1.51 30.47 5.07
N MET A 112 -1.34 30.04 3.81
CA MET A 112 -2.36 30.30 2.78
C MET A 112 -3.67 29.58 3.07
N GLY A 113 -3.61 28.37 3.63
CA GLY A 113 -4.76 27.57 4.05
C GLY A 113 -5.65 28.27 5.07
N LEU A 114 -5.08 29.08 5.95
CA LEU A 114 -5.84 29.90 6.88
C LEU A 114 -6.79 30.86 6.14
N VAL A 115 -6.28 31.51 5.09
CA VAL A 115 -7.07 32.47 4.30
C VAL A 115 -8.00 31.76 3.33
N GLU A 116 -7.50 30.80 2.54
CA GLU A 116 -8.25 30.20 1.44
C GLU A 116 -9.17 29.04 1.85
N ILE A 117 -9.00 28.48 3.05
CA ILE A 117 -9.82 27.37 3.56
C ILE A 117 -10.59 27.80 4.81
N LEU A 118 -9.91 28.28 5.84
CA LEU A 118 -10.57 28.56 7.12
C LEU A 118 -11.49 29.77 7.02
N MET A 119 -10.99 30.90 6.50
CA MET A 119 -11.78 32.15 6.41
C MET A 119 -12.88 32.10 5.34
N THR A 120 -12.72 31.31 4.28
CA THR A 120 -13.66 31.26 3.15
C THR A 120 -14.41 29.93 3.03
N PHE A 121 -14.34 29.08 4.06
CA PHE A 121 -14.89 27.71 4.04
C PHE A 121 -14.49 26.90 2.79
N GLY A 122 -13.27 27.13 2.29
CA GLY A 122 -12.72 26.44 1.12
C GLY A 122 -13.24 26.93 -0.24
N ALA A 123 -14.10 27.96 -0.28
CA ALA A 123 -14.60 28.51 -1.54
C ALA A 123 -13.47 29.05 -2.43
N LEU A 124 -12.54 29.81 -1.84
CA LEU A 124 -11.41 30.37 -2.58
C LEU A 124 -10.46 29.27 -3.08
N ALA A 125 -10.17 28.28 -2.24
CA ALA A 125 -9.39 27.12 -2.62
C ALA A 125 -10.04 26.31 -3.78
N ALA A 126 -11.36 26.18 -3.76
CA ALA A 126 -12.11 25.47 -4.79
C ALA A 126 -12.06 26.21 -6.14
N ILE A 127 -12.33 27.52 -6.14
CA ILE A 127 -12.26 28.37 -7.33
C ILE A 127 -10.85 28.35 -7.92
N ALA A 128 -9.82 28.57 -7.09
CA ALA A 128 -8.43 28.54 -7.55
C ALA A 128 -8.07 27.18 -8.18
N SER A 129 -8.54 26.09 -7.58
CA SER A 129 -8.29 24.75 -8.11
C SER A 129 -9.09 24.44 -9.38
N LEU A 130 -10.26 25.03 -9.58
CA LEU A 130 -11.06 24.89 -10.82
C LEU A 130 -10.42 25.63 -12.00
N VAL A 131 -9.91 26.83 -11.75
CA VAL A 131 -9.26 27.67 -12.77
C VAL A 131 -7.85 27.17 -13.11
N SER A 132 -7.18 26.52 -12.15
CA SER A 132 -5.85 25.97 -12.36
C SER A 132 -5.86 24.76 -13.31
N ALA A 133 -5.12 24.84 -14.41
CA ALA A 133 -4.92 23.71 -15.33
C ALA A 133 -4.34 22.45 -14.66
N ARG A 134 -3.63 22.62 -13.53
CA ARG A 134 -3.04 21.54 -12.73
C ARG A 134 -3.88 21.19 -11.49
N GLY A 135 -5.05 21.80 -11.32
CA GLY A 135 -5.91 21.58 -10.16
C GLY A 135 -5.29 22.03 -8.84
N ARG A 136 -4.40 23.03 -8.85
CA ARG A 136 -3.68 23.54 -7.67
C ARG A 136 -4.48 24.68 -7.02
N ARG A 137 -4.59 24.69 -5.70
CA ARG A 137 -5.11 25.86 -4.96
C ARG A 137 -4.01 26.91 -4.77
N ILE A 138 -4.34 28.08 -4.24
CA ILE A 138 -3.40 29.21 -4.11
C ILE A 138 -2.19 28.80 -3.27
N GLY A 139 -2.42 28.16 -2.11
CA GLY A 139 -1.34 27.66 -1.27
C GLY A 139 -0.45 26.60 -1.94
N ASP A 140 -1.01 25.79 -2.83
CA ASP A 140 -0.25 24.78 -3.58
C ASP A 140 0.68 25.47 -4.61
N VAL A 141 0.18 26.52 -5.27
CA VAL A 141 0.93 27.31 -6.27
C VAL A 141 2.13 28.00 -5.61
N PHE A 142 1.90 28.77 -4.55
CA PHE A 142 2.99 29.50 -3.87
C PHE A 142 4.00 28.56 -3.21
N ALA A 143 3.56 27.41 -2.70
CA ALA A 143 4.46 26.44 -2.10
C ALA A 143 5.20 25.55 -3.10
N GLY A 144 4.95 25.66 -4.41
CA GLY A 144 5.60 24.78 -5.39
C GLY A 144 5.24 23.30 -5.19
N THR A 145 3.98 23.00 -4.86
CA THR A 145 3.50 21.64 -4.56
C THR A 145 2.25 21.27 -5.34
N LEU A 146 1.99 19.97 -5.44
CA LEU A 146 0.83 19.38 -6.08
C LEU A 146 0.29 18.22 -5.22
N VAL A 147 -1.04 18.08 -5.19
CA VAL A 147 -1.70 16.92 -4.58
C VAL A 147 -1.92 15.85 -5.65
N ILE A 148 -1.26 14.71 -5.47
CA ILE A 148 -1.40 13.56 -6.38
C ILE A 148 -2.24 12.49 -5.72
N ARG A 149 -2.91 11.69 -6.56
CA ARG A 149 -3.49 10.43 -6.10
C ARG A 149 -2.37 9.41 -5.96
N GLU A 150 -1.98 9.13 -4.73
CA GLU A 150 -1.13 7.99 -4.46
C GLU A 150 -2.01 6.77 -4.72
N ARG A 151 -1.66 5.97 -5.75
CA ARG A 151 -2.19 4.62 -5.79
C ARG A 151 -1.63 3.99 -4.53
N VAL A 152 -2.45 3.92 -3.50
CA VAL A 152 -2.23 3.02 -2.39
C VAL A 152 -2.05 1.69 -3.08
N ALA A 153 -0.80 1.25 -3.24
CA ALA A 153 -0.54 -0.17 -3.32
C ALA A 153 -1.11 -0.64 -2.01
N ALA A 154 -2.40 -1.03 -2.05
CA ALA A 154 -3.13 -1.52 -0.89
C ALA A 154 -2.14 -2.38 -0.16
N THR A 155 -1.80 -2.01 1.07
CA THR A 155 -0.79 -2.68 1.88
C THR A 155 -0.86 -4.19 1.62
N GLY A 156 0.08 -4.73 0.83
CA GLY A 156 0.15 -6.15 0.49
C GLY A 156 -0.69 -6.72 -0.69
N ARG A 157 -1.51 -5.95 -1.42
CA ARG A 157 -2.21 -6.50 -2.60
C ARG A 157 -1.32 -6.47 -3.84
N SER A 158 -0.22 -7.23 -3.76
CA SER A 158 0.41 -7.81 -4.94
C SER A 158 -0.72 -8.40 -5.79
N VAL A 159 -0.74 -8.12 -7.10
CA VAL A 159 -1.68 -8.78 -8.01
C VAL A 159 -1.60 -10.27 -7.70
N ALA A 160 -2.73 -10.88 -7.29
CA ALA A 160 -2.75 -12.23 -6.74
C ALA A 160 -2.20 -13.21 -7.78
N VAL A 161 -0.91 -13.51 -7.65
CA VAL A 161 -0.27 -14.62 -8.34
C VAL A 161 -0.93 -15.89 -7.79
N PRO A 162 -1.26 -16.88 -8.63
CA PRO A 162 -1.86 -18.12 -8.16
C PRO A 162 -1.04 -18.71 -7.00
N PRO A 163 -1.68 -19.12 -5.88
CA PRO A 163 -0.96 -19.71 -4.77
C PRO A 163 -0.22 -20.97 -5.26
N PRO A 164 1.05 -21.15 -4.88
CA PRO A 164 1.76 -22.37 -5.23
C PRO A 164 1.09 -23.59 -4.60
N PRO A 165 1.21 -24.78 -5.21
CA PRO A 165 0.73 -26.01 -4.61
C PRO A 165 1.32 -26.22 -3.19
N PRO A 166 0.55 -26.72 -2.20
CA PRO A 166 1.00 -26.77 -0.80
C PRO A 166 2.31 -27.53 -0.57
N TRP A 167 2.50 -28.64 -1.28
CA TRP A 167 3.71 -29.48 -1.28
C TRP A 167 4.98 -28.81 -1.83
N LEU A 168 4.87 -27.61 -2.40
CA LEU A 168 5.97 -26.84 -2.98
C LEU A 168 6.34 -25.59 -2.17
N VAL A 169 5.50 -25.23 -1.19
CA VAL A 169 5.73 -24.08 -0.32
C VAL A 169 7.01 -24.30 0.50
N GLY A 170 7.89 -23.29 0.52
CA GLY A 170 9.13 -23.32 1.30
C GLY A 170 10.26 -24.20 0.73
N ARG A 171 10.01 -24.99 -0.33
CA ARG A 171 11.05 -25.83 -0.97
C ARG A 171 12.20 -25.02 -1.57
N PHE A 172 11.93 -23.78 -1.93
CA PHE A 172 12.90 -22.85 -2.53
C PHE A 172 13.34 -21.75 -1.55
N ALA A 173 13.13 -21.96 -0.24
CA ALA A 173 13.48 -20.97 0.79
C ALA A 173 14.98 -20.66 0.84
N GLN A 174 15.85 -21.55 0.36
CA GLN A 174 17.30 -21.36 0.33
C GLN A 174 17.82 -20.85 -1.02
N LEU A 175 16.98 -20.70 -2.06
CA LEU A 175 17.46 -20.18 -3.35
C LEU A 175 17.97 -18.74 -3.20
N ASP A 176 19.13 -18.46 -3.79
CA ASP A 176 19.56 -17.09 -3.97
C ASP A 176 18.80 -16.47 -5.16
N LEU A 177 18.08 -15.39 -4.88
CA LEU A 177 17.24 -14.67 -5.83
C LEU A 177 17.87 -13.33 -6.25
N SER A 178 19.05 -13.00 -5.70
CA SER A 178 19.70 -11.69 -5.88
C SER A 178 20.23 -11.50 -7.30
N ALA A 179 20.56 -12.58 -8.00
CA ALA A 179 21.09 -12.56 -9.37
C ALA A 179 20.03 -12.44 -10.47
N VAL A 180 18.73 -12.42 -10.11
CA VAL A 180 17.62 -12.42 -11.08
C VAL A 180 17.21 -10.98 -11.42
N PRO A 181 17.29 -10.55 -12.70
CA PRO A 181 16.98 -9.17 -13.09
C PRO A 181 15.49 -8.84 -12.97
N ASP A 182 15.17 -7.57 -12.72
CA ASP A 182 13.79 -7.10 -12.54
C ASP A 182 12.90 -7.30 -13.77
N GLU A 183 13.48 -7.27 -14.97
CA GLU A 183 12.77 -7.57 -16.22
C GLU A 183 12.20 -8.99 -16.22
N LEU A 184 13.01 -9.99 -15.88
CA LEU A 184 12.58 -11.39 -15.82
C LEU A 184 11.46 -11.58 -14.78
N TRP A 185 11.57 -10.91 -13.64
CA TRP A 185 10.50 -10.91 -12.64
C TRP A 185 9.20 -10.30 -13.13
N SER A 186 9.27 -9.24 -13.93
CA SER A 186 8.10 -8.63 -14.55
C SER A 186 7.45 -9.58 -15.56
N SER A 187 8.24 -10.28 -16.38
CA SER A 187 7.76 -11.25 -17.35
C SER A 187 7.10 -12.46 -16.67
N ILE A 188 7.71 -13.00 -15.62
CA ILE A 188 7.14 -14.10 -14.82
C ILE A 188 5.79 -13.68 -14.23
N ARG A 189 5.70 -12.48 -13.63
CA ARG A 189 4.45 -11.97 -13.05
C ARG A 189 3.37 -11.76 -14.12
N GLN A 190 3.73 -11.21 -15.28
CA GLN A 190 2.80 -11.03 -16.39
C GLN A 190 2.26 -12.35 -16.91
N TYR A 191 3.12 -13.37 -17.04
CA TYR A 191 2.70 -14.72 -17.39
C TYR A 191 1.72 -15.29 -16.34
N LEU A 192 2.11 -15.33 -15.07
CA LEU A 192 1.31 -15.95 -14.00
C LEU A 192 -0.06 -15.29 -13.82
N THR A 193 -0.17 -13.99 -14.09
CA THR A 193 -1.45 -13.25 -14.01
C THR A 193 -2.36 -13.49 -15.21
N ARG A 194 -1.83 -13.92 -16.35
CA ARG A 194 -2.58 -14.18 -17.59
C ARG A 194 -2.67 -15.65 -17.97
N MET A 195 -2.06 -16.55 -17.21
CA MET A 195 -1.93 -17.96 -17.60
C MET A 195 -3.28 -18.68 -17.82
N GLN A 196 -4.35 -18.25 -17.15
CA GLN A 196 -5.71 -18.80 -17.32
C GLN A 196 -6.41 -18.31 -18.61
N GLN A 197 -5.84 -17.30 -19.29
CA GLN A 197 -6.36 -16.73 -20.53
C GLN A 197 -5.54 -17.16 -21.76
N LEU A 198 -4.41 -17.83 -21.55
CA LEU A 198 -3.54 -18.31 -22.62
C LEU A 198 -3.99 -19.70 -23.06
N ASP A 199 -3.78 -19.99 -24.35
CA ASP A 199 -3.86 -21.36 -24.85
C ASP A 199 -2.93 -22.28 -24.04
N PRO A 200 -3.36 -23.48 -23.62
CA PRO A 200 -2.56 -24.36 -22.76
C PRO A 200 -1.19 -24.74 -23.34
N GLY A 201 -1.07 -24.87 -24.67
CA GLY A 201 0.19 -25.21 -25.33
C GLY A 201 1.18 -24.05 -25.30
N VAL A 202 0.71 -22.85 -25.66
CA VAL A 202 1.51 -21.61 -25.63
C VAL A 202 1.88 -21.22 -24.19
N GLY A 203 0.95 -21.39 -23.25
CA GLY A 203 1.19 -21.14 -21.83
C GLY A 203 2.29 -22.04 -21.27
N ARG A 204 2.39 -23.30 -21.73
CA ARG A 204 3.44 -24.23 -21.31
C ARG A 204 4.81 -23.83 -21.85
N SER A 205 4.93 -23.49 -23.13
CA SER A 205 6.21 -23.09 -23.73
C SER A 205 6.77 -21.80 -23.13
N ILE A 206 5.91 -20.82 -22.84
CA ILE A 206 6.31 -19.59 -22.13
C ILE A 206 6.81 -19.90 -20.72
N ALA A 207 6.10 -20.77 -19.98
CA ALA A 207 6.49 -21.17 -18.63
C ALA A 207 7.85 -21.89 -18.62
N GLU A 208 8.07 -22.81 -19.55
CA GLU A 208 9.34 -23.56 -19.66
C GLU A 208 10.50 -22.64 -19.99
N ARG A 209 10.33 -21.69 -20.92
CA ARG A 209 11.36 -20.69 -21.25
C ARG A 209 11.72 -19.82 -20.04
N LEU A 210 10.71 -19.26 -19.36
CA LEU A 210 10.92 -18.42 -18.17
C LEU A 210 11.53 -19.21 -17.00
N ALA A 211 11.12 -20.46 -16.81
CA ALA A 211 11.68 -21.34 -15.79
C ALA A 211 13.14 -21.69 -16.08
N GLY A 212 13.49 -21.95 -17.34
CA GLY A 212 14.87 -22.18 -17.77
C GLY A 212 15.78 -20.98 -17.53
N GLU A 213 15.32 -19.78 -17.89
CA GLU A 213 16.05 -18.54 -17.61
C GLU A 213 16.24 -18.30 -16.10
N LEU A 214 15.21 -18.58 -15.29
CA LEU A 214 15.28 -18.45 -13.84
C LEU A 214 16.27 -19.47 -13.24
N VAL A 215 16.25 -20.72 -13.70
CA VAL A 215 17.19 -21.78 -13.27
C VAL A 215 18.63 -21.41 -13.63
N ALA A 216 18.87 -20.92 -14.84
CA ALA A 216 20.21 -20.51 -15.29
C ALA A 216 20.80 -19.38 -14.42
N ARG A 217 19.96 -18.50 -13.87
CA ARG A 217 20.37 -17.37 -13.03
C ARG A 217 20.49 -17.71 -11.54
N THR A 218 19.69 -18.65 -11.05
CA THR A 218 19.63 -19.01 -9.63
C THR A 218 20.45 -20.25 -9.27
N GLY A 219 20.93 -21.00 -10.28
CA GLY A 219 21.61 -22.28 -10.08
C GLY A 219 20.70 -23.37 -9.49
N ALA A 220 19.39 -23.16 -9.49
CA ALA A 220 18.44 -24.10 -8.90
C ALA A 220 18.44 -25.42 -9.67
N THR A 221 18.40 -26.55 -8.96
CA THR A 221 18.13 -27.84 -9.62
C THR A 221 16.73 -27.82 -10.23
N ALA A 222 16.66 -28.00 -11.55
CA ALA A 222 15.39 -28.05 -12.28
C ALA A 222 14.48 -29.11 -11.64
N PRO A 223 13.30 -28.72 -11.12
CA PRO A 223 12.47 -29.66 -10.38
C PRO A 223 11.85 -30.68 -11.35
N GLN A 224 12.41 -31.90 -11.34
CA GLN A 224 11.92 -33.01 -12.14
C GLN A 224 10.51 -33.41 -11.66
N GLY A 225 9.55 -33.51 -12.59
CA GLY A 225 8.16 -33.86 -12.29
C GLY A 225 7.27 -32.71 -11.80
N VAL A 226 7.77 -31.47 -11.74
CA VAL A 226 6.98 -30.29 -11.37
C VAL A 226 6.64 -29.46 -12.61
N PRO A 227 5.36 -29.06 -12.82
CA PRO A 227 5.01 -28.15 -13.90
C PRO A 227 5.74 -26.80 -13.77
N ALA A 228 6.31 -26.29 -14.87
CA ALA A 228 7.08 -25.04 -14.88
C ALA A 228 6.30 -23.84 -14.28
N ALA A 229 5.00 -23.74 -14.54
CA ALA A 229 4.15 -22.70 -13.95
C ALA A 229 4.05 -22.79 -12.41
N ALA A 230 4.00 -24.01 -11.86
CA ALA A 230 3.95 -24.22 -10.41
C ALA A 230 5.30 -23.89 -9.75
N PHE A 231 6.41 -24.20 -10.42
CA PHE A 231 7.75 -23.77 -10.00
C PHE A 231 7.86 -22.24 -9.93
N LEU A 232 7.49 -21.54 -11.01
CA LEU A 232 7.52 -20.08 -11.07
C LEU A 232 6.64 -19.44 -9.98
N ALA A 233 5.43 -19.96 -9.76
CA ALA A 233 4.54 -19.49 -8.71
C ALA A 233 5.15 -19.66 -7.30
N ALA A 234 5.81 -20.79 -7.05
CA ALA A 234 6.46 -21.06 -5.76
C ALA A 234 7.65 -20.13 -5.50
N VAL A 235 8.48 -19.86 -6.51
CA VAL A 235 9.63 -18.95 -6.37
C VAL A 235 9.16 -17.49 -6.19
N VAL A 236 8.14 -17.05 -6.93
CA VAL A 236 7.55 -15.71 -6.74
C VAL A 236 6.95 -15.57 -5.35
N HIS A 237 6.25 -16.60 -4.86
CA HIS A 237 5.70 -16.61 -3.50
C HIS A 237 6.80 -16.51 -2.44
N GLU A 238 7.91 -17.22 -2.60
CA GLU A 238 9.05 -17.13 -1.67
C GLU A 238 9.70 -15.74 -1.68
N ARG A 239 9.87 -15.12 -2.86
CA ARG A 239 10.34 -13.73 -2.94
C ARG A 239 9.40 -12.78 -2.21
N GLN A 240 8.09 -12.89 -2.46
CA GLN A 240 7.09 -12.06 -1.78
C GLN A 240 7.10 -12.26 -0.27
N ALA A 241 7.26 -13.49 0.21
CA ALA A 241 7.38 -13.79 1.63
C ALA A 241 8.63 -13.17 2.26
N ARG A 242 9.78 -13.17 1.55
CA ARG A 242 11.02 -12.51 2.01
C ARG A 242 10.88 -10.99 2.05
N ASP A 243 10.29 -10.40 1.01
CA ASP A 243 10.05 -8.95 0.94
C ASP A 243 9.07 -8.50 2.03
N ALA A 244 8.01 -9.27 2.27
CA ALA A 244 7.08 -9.04 3.37
C ALA A 244 7.82 -9.11 4.72
N ARG A 245 8.64 -10.14 4.96
CA ARG A 245 9.44 -10.25 6.20
C ARG A 245 10.40 -9.07 6.38
N ARG A 246 11.01 -8.53 5.31
CA ARG A 246 11.87 -7.34 5.39
C ARG A 246 11.09 -6.08 5.78
N VAL A 247 9.90 -5.91 5.24
CA VAL A 247 9.02 -4.77 5.58
C VAL A 247 8.51 -4.87 7.02
N PHE A 248 8.08 -6.06 7.45
CA PHE A 248 7.58 -6.28 8.82
C PHE A 248 8.69 -6.36 9.89
N ALA A 249 9.91 -6.75 9.53
CA ALA A 249 11.04 -6.79 10.47
C ALA A 249 11.59 -5.40 10.82
N GLY A 250 11.12 -4.33 10.16
CA GLY A 250 11.63 -2.97 10.33
C GLY A 250 13.12 -2.85 9.98
N PRO A 251 13.69 -1.64 10.00
CA PRO A 251 15.14 -1.49 9.97
C PRO A 251 15.67 -2.11 11.26
N ARG A 252 16.13 -3.36 11.20
CA ARG A 252 17.08 -3.85 12.20
C ARG A 252 18.29 -2.95 12.07
N THR A 253 18.45 -2.05 13.03
CA THR A 253 19.73 -1.44 13.33
C THR A 253 20.68 -2.61 13.52
N GLN A 254 21.42 -2.97 12.46
CA GLN A 254 22.70 -3.63 12.63
C GLN A 254 23.53 -2.59 13.38
N GLY A 255 23.43 -2.63 14.71
CA GLY A 255 24.45 -2.04 15.55
C GLY A 255 25.79 -2.59 15.02
N PRO A 256 26.83 -1.75 14.95
CA PRO A 256 28.11 -2.20 14.46
C PRO A 256 28.45 -3.48 15.21
N VAL A 257 28.68 -4.56 14.47
CA VAL A 257 29.25 -5.78 15.04
C VAL A 257 30.57 -5.32 15.61
N GLY A 258 30.58 -5.06 16.93
CA GLY A 258 31.79 -4.72 17.65
C GLY A 258 32.71 -5.89 17.43
N SER A 259 33.69 -5.70 16.56
CA SER A 259 34.88 -6.51 16.51
C SER A 259 35.37 -6.62 17.94
N VAL A 260 35.23 -7.82 18.51
CA VAL A 260 35.78 -8.15 19.81
C VAL A 260 37.28 -7.92 19.70
N ALA A 261 37.74 -6.78 20.21
CA ALA A 261 39.14 -6.54 20.46
C ALA A 261 39.54 -7.47 21.60
N VAL A 262 40.21 -8.56 21.24
CA VAL A 262 40.93 -9.42 22.19
C VAL A 262 41.98 -8.53 22.86
N VAL A 263 41.75 -8.18 24.13
CA VAL A 263 42.77 -7.58 24.99
C VAL A 263 43.59 -8.74 25.57
N PRO A 264 44.89 -8.84 25.27
CA PRO A 264 45.74 -9.86 25.88
C PRO A 264 46.16 -9.37 27.27
N GLY A 265 45.82 -10.13 28.31
CA GLY A 265 46.47 -10.00 29.63
C GLY A 265 45.52 -9.80 30.81
N VAL A 266 44.77 -10.84 31.18
CA VAL A 266 44.41 -11.10 32.59
C VAL A 266 44.35 -12.62 32.77
N PRO A 267 45.03 -13.22 33.77
CA PRO A 267 45.03 -14.66 33.96
C PRO A 267 43.65 -15.18 34.41
N SER A 268 43.21 -16.23 33.71
CA SER A 268 42.00 -17.01 33.96
C SER A 268 42.09 -17.73 35.30
N VAL A 269 41.20 -17.39 36.24
CA VAL A 269 40.92 -18.23 37.41
C VAL A 269 39.71 -19.10 37.09
N ALA A 270 39.97 -20.40 37.02
CA ALA A 270 38.98 -21.45 36.84
C ALA A 270 38.05 -21.54 38.06
N ALA A 271 36.74 -21.60 37.82
CA ALA A 271 35.77 -22.14 38.77
C ALA A 271 34.62 -22.77 37.97
N GLY A 272 34.49 -24.09 38.10
CA GLY A 272 33.45 -24.91 37.46
C GLY A 272 32.06 -24.74 38.10
N PRO A 273 31.04 -25.44 37.56
CA PRO A 273 29.63 -25.14 37.79
C PRO A 273 29.09 -25.84 39.03
N SER A 274 28.30 -25.13 39.85
CA SER A 274 27.49 -25.72 40.92
C SER A 274 26.00 -25.48 40.66
N VAL A 275 25.32 -26.58 40.31
CA VAL A 275 23.86 -26.75 40.30
C VAL A 275 23.32 -26.74 41.73
N PRO A 276 22.06 -26.33 41.95
CA PRO A 276 21.23 -27.05 42.89
C PRO A 276 19.91 -27.52 42.28
N ALA A 277 19.59 -28.79 42.59
CA ALA A 277 18.37 -29.52 42.30
C ALA A 277 17.18 -29.01 43.12
N GLY A 278 15.99 -28.86 42.52
CA GLY A 278 14.84 -29.77 42.70
C GLY A 278 13.57 -28.98 43.12
N PRO A 279 12.35 -29.58 43.18
CA PRO A 279 11.99 -30.97 42.90
C PRO A 279 10.98 -31.16 41.76
N SER A 280 11.05 -32.35 41.18
CA SER A 280 10.15 -32.99 40.22
C SER A 280 8.85 -33.50 40.84
N VAL A 281 7.73 -33.40 40.11
CA VAL A 281 6.48 -34.12 40.37
C VAL A 281 6.13 -34.95 39.11
N PRO A 282 5.66 -36.21 39.24
CA PRO A 282 5.84 -37.23 38.22
C PRO A 282 4.71 -37.29 37.18
N ALA A 283 4.99 -38.04 36.11
CA ALA A 283 4.18 -38.19 34.91
C ALA A 283 3.22 -39.39 34.94
N SER A 284 2.08 -39.19 34.23
CA SER A 284 1.36 -40.16 33.36
C SER A 284 0.56 -41.31 33.99
N PRO A 285 -0.29 -42.07 33.24
CA PRO A 285 -0.87 -41.90 31.88
C PRO A 285 -2.43 -42.03 31.91
N THR A 286 -3.21 -41.93 30.81
CA THR A 286 -3.70 -43.11 30.03
C THR A 286 -4.98 -42.74 29.23
N VAL A 287 -5.04 -43.17 27.96
CA VAL A 287 -6.13 -43.30 26.94
C VAL A 287 -7.52 -42.64 27.10
N SER A 288 -8.08 -42.13 26.00
CA SER A 288 -9.03 -42.89 25.12
C SER A 288 -10.02 -42.01 24.34
N ALA A 289 -10.22 -42.39 23.07
CA ALA A 289 -11.46 -42.31 22.27
C ALA A 289 -12.04 -40.96 21.78
N ALA A 290 -11.90 -40.74 20.47
CA ALA A 290 -13.05 -40.55 19.56
C ALA A 290 -13.63 -41.95 19.22
N PRO A 291 -14.82 -42.15 18.59
CA PRO A 291 -15.67 -41.20 17.85
C PRO A 291 -17.19 -41.35 18.14
N THR A 292 -18.03 -40.38 17.69
CA THR A 292 -19.43 -40.67 17.38
C THR A 292 -19.88 -39.93 16.12
N VAL A 293 -20.03 -40.73 15.08
CA VAL A 293 -20.93 -40.53 13.93
C VAL A 293 -22.38 -40.42 14.42
N SER A 294 -23.14 -39.47 13.88
CA SER A 294 -24.58 -39.63 13.74
C SER A 294 -24.99 -39.18 12.35
N ALA A 295 -25.47 -40.15 11.59
CA ALA A 295 -25.96 -40.02 10.24
C ALA A 295 -27.50 -39.98 10.25
N ALA A 296 -28.03 -39.10 9.39
CA ALA A 296 -29.20 -39.29 8.51
C ALA A 296 -30.61 -39.35 9.15
N PRO A 297 -31.72 -39.47 8.37
CA PRO A 297 -31.89 -39.34 6.90
C PRO A 297 -33.18 -38.59 6.44
N ALA A 298 -33.32 -38.50 5.10
CA ALA A 298 -34.54 -38.57 4.28
C ALA A 298 -35.52 -37.37 4.28
N GLY A 299 -36.12 -36.97 3.15
CA GLY A 299 -36.07 -37.51 1.79
C GLY A 299 -37.13 -36.88 0.89
N ALA A 300 -37.08 -37.27 -0.39
CA ALA A 300 -38.09 -37.14 -1.46
C ALA A 300 -38.37 -35.72 -2.00
N GLY A 301 -38.47 -35.48 -3.32
CA GLY A 301 -38.53 -36.37 -4.48
C GLY A 301 -39.23 -35.64 -5.65
N GLY A 302 -38.99 -36.09 -6.89
CA GLY A 302 -39.76 -35.74 -8.10
C GLY A 302 -39.08 -34.70 -9.00
N THR A 303 -38.36 -34.99 -10.09
CA THR A 303 -38.63 -35.72 -11.36
C THR A 303 -39.78 -35.18 -12.22
N GLY A 304 -39.44 -34.91 -13.49
CA GLY A 304 -40.33 -34.91 -14.65
C GLY A 304 -40.47 -33.54 -15.32
N SER A 305 -39.86 -33.26 -16.49
CA SER A 305 -40.14 -33.81 -17.83
C SER A 305 -41.11 -32.93 -18.65
N GLY A 306 -40.63 -32.38 -19.77
CA GLY A 306 -41.36 -32.43 -21.05
C GLY A 306 -41.84 -31.12 -21.69
N GLY A 307 -41.60 -31.01 -23.01
CA GLY A 307 -42.42 -30.24 -23.98
C GLY A 307 -41.86 -28.87 -24.40
N VAL A 308 -41.16 -28.67 -25.53
CA VAL A 308 -41.56 -28.68 -26.97
C VAL A 308 -42.23 -27.39 -27.48
N GLY A 309 -41.73 -26.87 -28.61
CA GLY A 309 -42.41 -25.95 -29.55
C GLY A 309 -41.79 -24.55 -29.60
N GLY A 310 -41.04 -24.14 -30.63
CA GLY A 310 -41.55 -23.62 -31.93
C GLY A 310 -41.65 -22.07 -31.82
N ALA A 311 -41.26 -21.20 -32.74
CA ALA A 311 -40.99 -21.28 -34.16
C ALA A 311 -40.19 -20.03 -34.62
N ARG A 312 -39.54 -20.19 -35.78
CA ARG A 312 -39.06 -19.13 -36.70
C ARG A 312 -40.07 -17.98 -36.86
N GLU A 313 -39.57 -16.75 -37.03
CA GLU A 313 -39.98 -15.95 -38.20
C GLU A 313 -38.86 -14.98 -38.65
N GLN A 314 -38.57 -15.08 -39.94
CA GLN A 314 -37.73 -14.17 -40.72
C GLN A 314 -38.60 -13.01 -41.22
N ARG A 315 -38.05 -11.79 -41.24
CA ARG A 315 -38.30 -10.81 -42.32
C ARG A 315 -37.15 -9.81 -42.33
N ARG A 316 -36.21 -9.93 -43.27
CA ARG A 316 -36.18 -9.31 -44.61
C ARG A 316 -36.29 -7.78 -44.58
N GLY A 317 -35.22 -7.16 -45.07
CA GLY A 317 -35.34 -6.15 -46.13
C GLY A 317 -34.65 -4.82 -45.84
N GLY A 318 -33.76 -4.41 -46.75
CA GLY A 318 -33.44 -2.99 -46.94
C GLY A 318 -31.99 -2.69 -47.25
N ALA A 319 -31.60 -2.77 -48.51
CA ALA A 319 -30.32 -2.30 -49.05
C ALA A 319 -30.27 -0.77 -49.21
N SER A 320 -29.06 -0.19 -49.15
CA SER A 320 -28.55 0.95 -49.94
C SER A 320 -27.24 1.42 -49.27
N SER A 321 -26.05 1.24 -49.86
CA SER A 321 -25.42 2.02 -50.95
C SER A 321 -25.38 3.54 -50.67
N GLY A 322 -24.19 4.05 -50.35
CA GLY A 322 -23.92 5.49 -50.32
C GLY A 322 -22.53 5.79 -49.74
N GLY A 323 -21.52 5.84 -50.60
CA GLY A 323 -20.23 6.44 -50.25
C GLY A 323 -20.28 7.96 -50.42
N PHE A 324 -19.55 8.70 -49.58
CA PHE A 324 -19.00 10.02 -49.91
C PHE A 324 -17.86 10.38 -48.95
N ALA A 325 -16.87 11.08 -49.49
CA ALA A 325 -15.54 11.42 -48.95
C ALA A 325 -15.53 12.63 -47.99
N PRO A 326 -14.43 12.90 -47.25
CA PRO A 326 -14.34 14.01 -46.29
C PRO A 326 -13.90 15.33 -46.95
N PRO A 327 -14.18 16.50 -46.34
CA PRO A 327 -13.61 17.78 -46.77
C PRO A 327 -12.30 18.12 -46.02
N GLY A 328 -11.37 18.69 -46.80
CA GLY A 328 -10.50 19.85 -46.50
C GLY A 328 -9.86 20.00 -45.13
#